data_AF-A0A0J5XE76-F1
#
_entry.id   AF-A0A0J5XE76-F1
#
_cell.length_a   1.000
_cell.length_b   1.000
_cell.length_c   1.000
_cell.angle_alpha   90.00
_cell.angle_beta   90.00
_cell.angle_gamma   90.00
#
_symmetry.space_group_name_H-M   'P 1'
#
loop_
_entity.id
_entity.type
_entity.pdbx_description
1 polymer ?
#
loop_
_entity_poly.entity_id
_entity_poly.type
_entity_poly.pdbx_seq_one_letter_code
_entity_poly.pdbx_strand_id
1 'polypeptide(L)' 'MIDSPTLIAPAPYVTVALAAVITGLTEKAIRRKIEDGKWLEGREYRRSPDGGIFISIMGYQL' A
#
# COMPACT_ATOMS: atom_id res chain seq x y z
N MET A 1 19.31 0.03 33.39
CA MET A 1 18.85 -0.47 32.08
C MET A 1 18.27 0.74 31.36
N ILE A 2 18.85 1.13 30.23
CA ILE A 2 18.33 2.22 29.41
C ILE A 2 17.36 1.61 28.41
N ASP A 3 16.07 1.87 28.59
CA ASP A 3 15.04 1.50 27.63
C ASP A 3 15.24 2.32 26.35
N SER A 4 15.81 1.68 25.34
CA SER A 4 15.83 2.23 23.98
C SER A 4 14.40 2.26 23.44
N PRO A 5 13.90 3.39 22.93
CA PRO A 5 12.58 3.43 22.35
C PRO A 5 12.52 2.52 21.13
N THR A 6 11.61 1.55 21.15
CA THR A 6 11.29 0.75 19.97
C THR A 6 10.63 1.66 18.93
N LEU A 7 11.33 1.95 17.84
CA LEU A 7 10.76 2.63 16.69
C LEU A 7 9.90 1.64 15.90
N ILE A 8 8.59 1.77 15.99
CA ILE A 8 7.64 0.98 15.20
C ILE A 8 7.39 1.73 13.89
N ALA A 9 7.87 1.16 12.78
CA ALA A 9 7.49 1.64 11.46
C ALA A 9 6.03 1.24 11.16
N PRO A 10 5.23 2.11 10.53
CA PRO A 10 3.92 1.71 10.04
C PRO A 10 4.04 0.55 9.05
N ALA A 11 3.02 -0.32 9.02
CA ALA A 11 3.00 -1.45 8.10
C ALA A 11 3.23 -0.96 6.65
N PRO A 12 4.20 -1.51 5.92
CA PRO A 12 4.60 -0.97 4.61
C PRO A 12 3.52 -1.13 3.54
N TYR A 13 2.50 -1.96 3.81
CA TYR A 13 1.37 -2.13 2.93
C TYR A 13 0.05 -2.06 3.68
N VAL A 14 -0.90 -1.40 3.05
CA VAL A 14 -2.24 -1.14 3.59
C VAL A 14 -3.31 -1.64 2.63
N THR A 15 -4.54 -1.80 3.12
CA THR A 15 -5.68 -2.15 2.26
C THR A 15 -5.95 -1.06 1.23
N VAL A 16 -6.66 -1.41 0.14
CA VAL A 16 -7.10 -0.43 -0.87
C VAL A 16 -7.93 0.70 -0.25
N ALA A 17 -8.80 0.36 0.73
CA ALA A 17 -9.61 1.34 1.44
C ALA A 17 -8.75 2.35 2.23
N LEU A 18 -7.75 1.88 2.98
CA LEU A 18 -6.86 2.78 3.72
C LEU A 18 -5.93 3.56 2.78
N ALA A 19 -5.45 2.95 1.70
CA ALA A 19 -4.69 3.64 0.67
C ALA A 19 -5.49 4.78 0.05
N ALA A 20 -6.77 4.58 -0.25
CA ALA A 20 -7.66 5.62 -0.78
C ALA A 20 -7.73 6.84 0.14
N VAL A 21 -7.82 6.61 1.46
CA VAL A 21 -7.81 7.68 2.47
C VAL A 21 -6.47 8.41 2.49
N ILE A 22 -5.35 7.68 2.48
CA ILE A 22 -3.99 8.26 2.57
C ILE A 22 -3.64 9.08 1.32
N THR A 23 -3.95 8.56 0.13
CA THR A 23 -3.54 9.17 -1.13
C THR A 23 -4.56 10.18 -1.68
N GLY A 24 -5.77 10.24 -1.10
CA GLY A 24 -6.88 11.02 -1.64
C GLY A 24 -7.44 10.47 -2.97
N LEU A 25 -7.07 9.25 -3.35
CA LEU A 25 -7.60 8.59 -4.55
C LEU A 25 -8.86 7.81 -4.20
N THR A 26 -9.76 7.62 -5.16
CA THR A 26 -10.84 6.65 -4.97
C THR A 26 -10.30 5.23 -5.10
N GLU A 27 -10.94 4.25 -4.44
CA GLU A 27 -10.59 2.83 -4.60
C GLU A 27 -10.63 2.40 -6.08
N LYS A 28 -11.59 2.95 -6.84
CA LYS A 28 -11.71 2.71 -8.28
C LYS A 28 -10.49 3.20 -9.05
N ALA A 29 -9.97 4.38 -8.72
CA ALA A 29 -8.78 4.92 -9.36
C ALA A 29 -7.53 4.07 -9.06
N ILE A 30 -7.42 3.56 -7.83
CA ILE A 30 -6.36 2.63 -7.42
C ILE A 30 -6.45 1.33 -8.23
N ARG A 31 -7.62 0.68 -8.28
CA ARG A 31 -7.81 -0.56 -9.04
C ARG A 31 -7.51 -0.36 -10.53
N ARG A 32 -7.92 0.78 -11.10
CA ARG A 32 -7.65 1.11 -12.49
C ARG A 32 -6.17 1.34 -12.78
N LYS A 33 -5.39 1.90 -11.84
CA LYS A 33 -3.92 1.98 -11.99
C LYS A 33 -3.28 0.59 -12.05
N ILE A 34 -3.81 -0.38 -11.30
CA ILE A 34 -3.36 -1.77 -11.33
C ILE A 34 -3.78 -2.44 -12.65
N GLU A 35 -5.05 -2.31 -13.05
CA GLU A 35 -5.60 -2.89 -14.29
C GLU A 35 -4.90 -2.31 -15.54
N ASP A 36 -4.63 -1.01 -15.57
CA ASP A 36 -3.91 -0.33 -16.65
C ASP A 36 -2.40 -0.65 -16.67
N GLY A 37 -1.89 -1.41 -15.69
CA GLY A 37 -0.46 -1.73 -15.54
C GLY A 37 0.42 -0.55 -15.12
N LYS A 38 -0.18 0.58 -14.69
CA LYS A 38 0.55 1.75 -14.19
C LYS A 38 1.17 1.50 -12.83
N TRP A 39 0.53 0.65 -12.02
CA TRP A 39 1.04 0.17 -10.74
C TRP A 39 1.45 -1.29 -10.92
N LEU A 40 2.69 -1.59 -10.57
CA LEU A 40 3.32 -2.89 -10.78
C LEU A 40 3.26 -3.74 -9.52
N GLU A 41 3.00 -5.03 -9.70
CA GLU A 41 3.03 -6.00 -8.61
C GLU A 41 4.44 -6.12 -8.06
N GLY A 42 4.56 -6.14 -6.73
CA GLY A 42 5.83 -6.11 -6.01
C GLY A 42 6.40 -4.70 -5.77
N ARG A 43 5.94 -3.67 -6.50
CA ARG A 43 6.39 -2.28 -6.34
C ARG A 43 5.32 -1.41 -5.68
N GLU A 44 4.22 -1.13 -6.38
CA GLU A 44 3.12 -0.31 -5.86
C GLU A 44 2.06 -1.15 -5.12
N TYR A 45 1.89 -2.41 -5.48
CA TYR A 45 0.92 -3.29 -4.83
C TYR A 45 1.39 -4.74 -4.72
N ARG A 46 0.72 -5.55 -3.90
CA ARG A 46 0.91 -7.00 -3.82
C ARG A 46 -0.41 -7.71 -3.58
N ARG A 47 -0.52 -8.95 -4.05
CA ARG A 47 -1.66 -9.84 -3.78
C ARG A 47 -1.34 -10.73 -2.59
N SER A 48 -2.29 -10.87 -1.68
CA SER A 48 -2.22 -11.86 -0.62
C SER A 48 -2.62 -13.25 -1.16
N PRO A 49 -2.26 -14.34 -0.48
CA PRO A 49 -2.63 -15.70 -0.92
C PRO A 49 -4.14 -15.93 -1.05
N ASP A 50 -4.95 -15.20 -0.29
CA ASP A 50 -6.41 -15.17 -0.33
C ASP A 50 -6.99 -14.23 -1.42
N GLY A 51 -6.14 -13.57 -2.21
CA GLY A 51 -6.54 -12.71 -3.32
C GLY A 51 -6.78 -11.24 -2.98
N GLY A 52 -6.57 -10.85 -1.71
CA GLY A 52 -6.62 -9.46 -1.27
C GLY A 52 -5.52 -8.60 -1.89
N ILE A 53 -5.82 -7.33 -2.17
CA ILE A 53 -4.85 -6.36 -2.71
C ILE A 53 -4.39 -5.44 -1.59
N PHE A 54 -3.06 -5.35 -1.44
CA PHE A 54 -2.42 -4.44 -0.51
C PHE A 54 -1.52 -3.46 -1.25
N ILE A 55 -1.64 -2.17 -0.93
CA ILE A 55 -0.92 -1.06 -1.56
C ILE A 55 0.29 -0.67 -0.72
N SER A 56 1.44 -0.52 -1.37
CA SER A 56 2.65 -0.02 -0.75
C SER A 56 2.52 1.47 -0.46
N ILE A 57 2.66 1.87 0.80
CA ILE A 57 2.67 3.30 1.18
C ILE A 57 3.96 4.02 0.78
N MET A 58 5.01 3.27 0.44
CA MET A 58 6.29 3.84 -0.05
C MET A 58 6.35 3.85 -1.58
N GLY A 59 5.75 2.85 -2.23
CA GLY A 59 5.87 2.64 -3.67
C GLY A 59 5.05 3.62 -4.52
N TYR A 60 3.96 4.18 -3.99
CA TYR A 60 3.02 4.99 -4.80
C TYR A 60 3.50 6.41 -5.13
N GLN A 61 4.53 6.92 -4.45
CA GLN A 61 5.01 8.30 -4.56
C GLN A 61 6.05 8.52 -5.68
N LEU A 62 6.54 7.45 -6.31
CA LEU A 62 7.58 7.47 -7.36
C LEU A 62 6.97 7.38 -8.75
#